data_AF-A0A937N3A0-F1
#
_entry.id   AF-A0A937N3A0-F1
#
_cell.length_a   1.000
_cell.length_b   1.000
_cell.length_c   1.000
_cell.angle_alpha   90.00
_cell.angle_beta   90.00
_cell.angle_gamma   90.00
#
_symmetry.space_group_name_H-M   'P 1'
#
loop_
_entity.id
_entity.type
_entity.pdbx_description
1 polymer ?
#
loop_
_entity_poly.entity_id
_entity_poly.type
_entity_poly.pdbx_seq_one_letter_code
_entity_poly.pdbx_strand_id
1 'polypeptide(L)' 'MDKRLSKLKTPGEILEFALEQEKEAYRLYGELLDDSKAEILRDLVAQLKDEELRHVHLIERKIADLNLGRLR' A
#
# COMPACT_ATOMS: atom_id res chain seq x y z
N MET A 1 -15.57 8.07 4.28
CA MET A 1 -14.88 6.91 4.87
C MET A 1 -15.22 5.69 4.05
N ASP A 2 -14.23 4.90 3.61
CA ASP A 2 -14.48 3.70 2.79
C ASP A 2 -15.45 2.76 3.54
N LYS A 3 -16.58 2.44 2.89
CA LYS A 3 -17.65 1.61 3.46
C LYS A 3 -17.21 0.17 3.72
N ARG A 4 -16.07 -0.27 3.16
CA ARG A 4 -15.46 -1.58 3.39
C ARG A 4 -14.84 -1.68 4.79
N LEU A 5 -14.32 -0.59 5.35
CA LEU A 5 -13.63 -0.58 6.65
C LEU A 5 -14.48 -1.11 7.81
N SER A 6 -15.79 -0.81 7.83
CA SER A 6 -16.70 -1.30 8.89
C SER A 6 -17.00 -2.80 8.82
N LYS A 7 -16.66 -3.42 7.69
CA LYS A 7 -16.90 -4.85 7.41
C LYS A 7 -15.69 -5.73 7.68
N LEU A 8 -14.49 -5.19 7.81
CA LEU A 8 -13.28 -5.96 8.12
C LEU A 8 -13.38 -6.51 9.55
N LYS A 9 -13.23 -7.83 9.73
CA LYS A 9 -13.37 -8.51 11.02
C LYS A 9 -12.12 -9.26 11.45
N THR A 10 -11.32 -9.72 10.50
CA THR A 10 -10.14 -10.54 10.78
C THR A 10 -8.84 -9.77 10.51
N PRO A 11 -7.72 -10.14 11.17
CA PRO A 11 -6.41 -9.57 10.84
C PRO A 11 -6.04 -9.75 9.37
N GLY A 12 -6.44 -10.88 8.75
CA GLY A 12 -6.22 -11.15 7.33
C GLY A 12 -6.93 -10.13 6.44
N GLU A 13 -8.23 -9.92 6.64
CA GLU A 13 -9.02 -8.94 5.88
C GLU A 13 -8.47 -7.51 6.05
N ILE A 14 -7.98 -7.16 7.25
CA ILE A 14 -7.36 -5.85 7.50
C ILE A 14 -6.06 -5.71 6.72
N LEU A 15 -5.21 -6.74 6.72
CA LEU A 15 -3.94 -6.73 5.99
C LEU A 15 -4.15 -6.75 4.48
N GLU A 16 -5.12 -7.51 3.98
CA GLU A 16 -5.48 -7.54 2.56
C GLU A 16 -6.00 -6.17 2.09
N PHE A 17 -6.90 -5.56 2.86
CA PHE A 17 -7.37 -4.21 2.57
C PHE A 17 -6.21 -3.21 2.56
N ALA A 18 -5.34 -3.23 3.57
CA ALA A 18 -4.18 -2.35 3.60
C ALA A 18 -3.27 -2.57 2.38
N LEU A 19 -3.00 -3.82 2.01
CA LEU A 19 -2.18 -4.17 0.84
C LEU A 19 -2.78 -3.61 -0.47
N GLU A 20 -4.10 -3.69 -0.63
CA GLU A 20 -4.79 -3.11 -1.79
C GLU A 20 -4.57 -1.59 -1.86
N GLN A 21 -4.73 -0.90 -0.73
CA GLN A 21 -4.56 0.55 -0.66
C GLN A 21 -3.12 0.98 -1.00
N GLU A 22 -2.11 0.28 -0.49
CA GLU A 22 -0.70 0.59 -0.81
C GLU A 22 -0.38 0.33 -2.29
N LYS A 23 -0.94 -0.74 -2.87
CA LYS A 23 -0.79 -1.04 -4.31
C LYS A 23 -1.48 0.01 -5.19
N GLU A 24 -2.63 0.53 -4.77
CA GLU A 24 -3.32 1.63 -5.45
C GLU A 24 -2.51 2.93 -5.37
N ALA A 25 -2.00 3.29 -4.19
CA ALA A 25 -1.18 4.49 -4.00
C ALA A 25 0.13 4.42 -4.81
N TYR A 26 0.80 3.27 -4.83
CA TYR A 26 1.98 3.05 -5.66
C TYR A 26 1.70 3.29 -7.16
N ARG A 27 0.57 2.78 -7.67
CA ARG A 27 0.16 3.00 -9.07
C ARG A 27 -0.14 4.48 -9.33
N LEU A 28 -0.90 5.11 -8.45
CA LEU A 28 -1.24 6.54 -8.54
C LEU A 28 0.02 7.40 -8.65
N TYR A 29 1.02 7.19 -7.78
CA TYR A 29 2.26 7.95 -7.83
C TYR A 29 3.11 7.61 -9.06
N GLY A 30 3.02 6.37 -9.57
CA GLY A 30 3.60 6.01 -10.86
C GLY A 30 3.01 6.82 -12.02
N GLU A 31 1.69 6.85 -12.13
CA GLU A 31 0.98 7.61 -13.16
C GLU A 31 1.28 9.12 -13.05
N LEU A 32 1.34 9.66 -11.84
CA LEU A 32 1.70 11.07 -11.61
C LEU A 32 3.13 11.41 -12.04
N LEU A 33 4.10 10.48 -11.92
CA LEU A 33 5.46 10.70 -12.41
C LEU A 33 5.54 10.70 -13.94
N ASP A 34 4.72 9.85 -14.57
CA ASP A 34 4.68 9.72 -16.02
C ASP A 34 4.04 10.96 -16.68
N ASP A 35 3.00 11.54 -16.05
CA ASP A 35 2.28 12.71 -16.56
C ASP A 35 2.85 14.08 -16.11
N SER A 36 3.70 14.12 -15.07
CA SER A 36 4.14 15.40 -14.48
C SER A 36 5.23 16.10 -15.30
N LYS A 37 4.89 17.32 -15.75
CA LYS A 37 5.84 18.36 -16.23
C LYS A 37 6.38 19.25 -15.11
N ALA A 38 5.87 19.10 -13.88
CA ALA A 38 6.24 19.91 -12.73
C ALA A 38 7.41 19.24 -11.99
N GLU A 39 8.63 19.54 -12.43
CA GLU A 39 9.89 18.99 -11.91
C GLU A 39 9.99 19.08 -10.39
N ILE A 40 9.46 20.15 -9.79
CA ILE A 40 9.46 20.39 -8.34
C ILE A 40 8.69 19.34 -7.52
N LEU A 41 7.69 18.68 -8.11
CA LEU A 41 6.93 17.63 -7.43
C LEU A 41 7.48 16.23 -7.72
N ARG A 42 8.40 16.09 -8.68
CA ARG A 42 8.88 14.79 -9.15
C ARG A 42 9.59 14.03 -8.03
N ASP A 43 10.46 14.71 -7.29
CA ASP A 43 11.22 14.09 -6.20
C ASP A 43 10.30 13.61 -5.08
N LEU A 44 9.34 14.45 -4.67
CA LEU A 44 8.36 14.08 -3.64
C LEU A 44 7.51 12.89 -4.08
N VAL A 45 6.98 12.91 -5.30
CA VAL A 45 6.12 11.82 -5.80
C VAL A 45 6.93 10.52 -5.96
N ALA A 46 8.20 10.60 -6.37
CA ALA A 46 9.09 9.44 -6.42
C ALA A 46 9.35 8.85 -5.03
N GLN A 47 9.60 9.71 -4.04
CA GLN A 47 9.78 9.28 -2.65
C GLN A 47 8.53 8.59 -2.11
N LEU A 48 7.34 9.15 -2.35
CA LEU A 48 6.07 8.55 -1.93
C LEU A 48 5.86 7.19 -2.61
N LYS A 49 6.07 7.09 -3.92
CA LYS A 49 6.01 5.81 -4.66
C LYS A 49 6.93 4.76 -4.04
N ASP A 50 8.17 5.11 -3.72
CA ASP A 50 9.12 4.18 -3.12
C ASP A 50 8.75 3.79 -1.68
N GLU A 51 8.08 4.68 -0.93
CA GLU A 51 7.51 4.39 0.39
C GLU A 51 6.39 3.35 0.30
N GLU A 52 5.44 3.53 -0.61
CA GLU A 52 4.34 2.57 -0.75
C GLU A 52 4.84 1.20 -1.19
N LEU A 53 5.88 1.13 -2.01
CA LEU A 53 6.51 -0.15 -2.36
C LEU A 53 7.12 -0.84 -1.13
N ARG A 54 7.71 -0.09 -0.19
CA ARG A 54 8.19 -0.66 1.08
C ARG A 54 7.03 -1.14 1.95
N HIS A 55 5.93 -0.40 1.99
CA HIS A 55 4.72 -0.79 2.71
C HIS A 55 4.10 -2.07 2.13
N VAL A 56 4.02 -2.19 0.80
CA VAL A 56 3.57 -3.42 0.11
C VAL A 56 4.37 -4.63 0.57
N HIS A 57 5.70 -4.58 0.50
CA HIS A 57 6.55 -5.70 0.91
C HIS A 57 6.43 -6.03 2.40
N LEU A 58 6.27 -5.01 3.25
CA LEU A 58 6.05 -5.20 4.68
C LEU A 58 4.74 -5.94 4.95
N ILE A 59 3.65 -5.52 4.31
CA ILE A 59 2.33 -6.13 4.50
C ILE A 59 2.29 -7.55 3.93
N GLU A 60 2.88 -7.80 2.76
CA GLU A 60 2.99 -9.15 2.18
C GLU A 60 3.73 -10.11 3.12
N ARG A 61 4.80 -9.63 3.78
CA ARG A 61 5.49 -10.41 4.81
C ARG A 61 4.60 -10.70 6.02
N LYS A 62 3.82 -9.72 6.48
CA LYS A 62 2.88 -9.91 7.59
C LYS A 62 1.79 -10.91 7.26
N ILE A 63 1.25 -10.88 6.04
CA ILE A 63 0.28 -11.87 5.56
C ILE A 63 0.93 -13.26 5.55
N ALA A 64 2.16 -13.39 5.04
CA ALA A 64 2.89 -14.66 5.07
C ALA A 64 3.10 -15.18 6.51
N ASP A 65 3.52 -14.31 7.43
CA ASP A 65 3.70 -14.68 8.84
C ASP A 65 2.38 -15.08 9.52
N LEU A 66 1.26 -14.40 9.19
CA LEU A 66 -0.08 -14.75 9.67
C LEU A 66 -0.49 -16.14 9.18
N ASN A 67 -0.30 -16.42 7.89
CA ASN A 67 -0.64 -17.70 7.27
C ASN A 67 0.22 -18.86 7.82
N LEU A 68 1.44 -18.56 8.27
CA LEU A 68 2.33 -19.52 8.95
C LEU A 68 2.05 -19.64 10.45
N GLY A 69 1.07 -18.93 11.00
CA GLY A 69 0.71 -18.94 12.43
C GLY A 69 1.79 -18.33 13.34
N ARG A 70 2.65 -17.46 12.80
CA ARG A 70 3.74 -16.77 13.52
C ARG A 70 3.27 -15.48 14.18
N LEU A 71 2.18 -14.91 13.69
CA LEU A 71 1.41 -13.87 14.37
C LEU A 71 0.29 -14.59 15.13
N ARG A 72 0.51 -14.81 16.43
CA ARG A 72 -0.52 -15.28 17.38
C ARG A 72 -1.04 -14.12 18.19
#